data_AF-A0A4U0FGE3-F1
#
_entry.id   AF-A0A4U0FGE3-F1
#
_cell.length_a   1.000
_cell.length_b   1.000
_cell.length_c   1.000
_cell.angle_alpha   90.00
_cell.angle_beta   90.00
_cell.angle_gamma   90.00
#
_symmetry.space_group_name_H-M   'P 1'
#
loop_
_entity.id
_entity.type
_entity.pdbx_description
1 polymer ?
#
loop_
_entity_poly.entity_id
_entity_poly.type
_entity_poly.pdbx_seq_one_letter_code
_entity_poly.pdbx_strand_id
1 'polypeptide(L)'
;MADKEIQPCVRCAKLPGEKDAYCTDCGAPLVNRCIDEPGILKKGCGCVNPPTAAYCHKCGEPTTFNFHGLVTPAYQNANKPFFFS
;
A
#
# COMPACT_ATOMS: atom_id res chain seq x y z
N MET A 1 -25.07 6.15 0.55
CA MET A 1 -23.82 5.68 1.18
C MET A 1 -23.12 4.90 0.09
N ALA A 2 -21.93 5.32 -0.36
CA ALA A 2 -21.27 4.64 -1.48
C ALA A 2 -20.88 3.23 -1.04
N ASP A 3 -21.44 2.21 -1.70
CA ASP A 3 -21.00 0.83 -1.58
C ASP A 3 -19.49 0.79 -1.79
N LYS A 4 -18.76 0.48 -0.71
CA LYS A 4 -17.30 0.45 -0.73
C LYS A 4 -16.92 -0.84 -1.42
N GLU A 5 -16.67 -0.75 -2.73
CA GLU A 5 -16.41 -1.90 -3.58
C GLU A 5 -15.27 -2.74 -3.00
N ILE A 6 -15.59 -3.96 -2.55
CA ILE A 6 -14.64 -4.86 -1.91
C ILE A 6 -13.69 -5.38 -2.99
N GLN A 7 -12.43 -4.95 -2.93
CA GLN A 7 -11.40 -5.41 -3.85
C GLN A 7 -10.86 -6.78 -3.39
N PRO A 8 -10.64 -7.73 -4.32
CA PRO A 8 -10.04 -9.01 -4.00
C PRO A 8 -8.59 -8.84 -3.52
N CYS A 9 -8.11 -9.80 -2.74
CA CYS A 9 -6.72 -9.81 -2.29
C CYS A 9 -5.76 -9.81 -3.50
N VAL A 10 -4.81 -8.87 -3.54
CA VAL A 10 -3.84 -8.76 -4.65
C VAL A 10 -2.93 -10.00 -4.76
N ARG A 11 -2.74 -10.75 -3.67
CA ARG A 11 -1.88 -11.94 -3.66
C ARG A 11 -2.60 -13.22 -4.10
N CYS A 12 -3.78 -13.51 -3.55
CA CYS A 12 -4.47 -14.79 -3.77
C CYS A 12 -5.89 -14.67 -4.34
N ALA A 13 -6.33 -13.45 -4.68
CA ALA A 13 -7.66 -13.15 -5.22
C ALA A 13 -8.87 -13.47 -4.32
N LYS A 14 -8.65 -13.94 -3.07
CA LYS A 14 -9.75 -14.15 -2.12
C LYS A 14 -10.46 -12.84 -1.80
N LEU A 15 -11.79 -12.88 -1.80
CA LEU A 15 -12.63 -11.75 -1.39
C LEU A 15 -12.54 -11.59 0.13
N PRO A 16 -12.09 -10.43 0.63
CA PRO A 16 -12.04 -10.16 2.06
C PRO A 16 -13.42 -9.82 2.63
N GLY A 17 -13.56 -9.93 3.95
CA GLY A 17 -14.69 -9.31 4.65
C GLY A 17 -14.53 -7.78 4.73
N GLU A 18 -15.64 -7.07 4.90
CA GLU A 18 -15.67 -5.59 4.92
C GLU A 18 -14.75 -4.94 5.97
N LYS A 19 -14.45 -5.65 7.06
CA LYS A 19 -13.66 -5.17 8.19
C LYS A 19 -12.25 -5.76 8.25
N ASP A 20 -11.90 -6.64 7.31
CA ASP A 20 -10.61 -7.30 7.33
C ASP A 20 -9.51 -6.31 6.93
N ALA A 21 -8.46 -6.22 7.75
CA ALA A 21 -7.26 -5.46 7.41
C ALA A 21 -6.25 -6.31 6.60
N TYR A 22 -6.29 -7.63 6.81
CA TYR A 22 -5.41 -8.61 6.19
C TYR A 22 -6.23 -9.76 5.61
N CYS A 23 -5.74 -10.35 4.53
CA CYS A 23 -6.36 -11.52 3.92
C CYS A 23 -6.30 -12.69 4.91
N THR A 24 -7.45 -13.30 5.18
CA THR A 24 -7.59 -14.46 6.08
C THR A 24 -6.99 -15.75 5.53
N ASP A 25 -6.54 -15.75 4.27
CA ASP A 25 -5.97 -16.92 3.59
C ASP A 25 -4.45 -16.83 3.45
N CYS A 26 -3.94 -15.70 2.95
CA CYS A 26 -2.51 -15.54 2.68
C CYS A 26 -1.80 -14.47 3.55
N GLY A 27 -2.52 -13.83 4.48
CA GLY A 27 -1.98 -12.81 5.39
C GLY A 27 -1.55 -11.49 4.72
N ALA A 28 -1.81 -11.29 3.43
CA ALA A 28 -1.44 -10.05 2.74
C ALA A 28 -2.30 -8.86 3.23
N PRO A 29 -1.74 -7.65 3.38
CA PRO A 29 -2.54 -6.46 3.64
C PRO A 29 -3.56 -6.24 2.51
N LEU A 30 -4.77 -5.80 2.87
CA LEU A 30 -5.86 -5.58 1.91
C LEU A 30 -5.96 -4.13 1.46
N VAL A 31 -5.36 -3.21 2.21
CA VAL A 31 -5.38 -1.77 1.91
C VAL A 31 -3.96 -1.30 1.63
N ASN A 32 -3.75 -0.69 0.47
CA ASN A 32 -2.47 -0.14 0.09
C ASN A 32 -2.28 1.25 0.72
N ARG A 33 -1.53 1.35 1.82
CA ARG A 33 -1.30 2.61 2.55
C ARG A 33 0.13 3.07 2.38
N CYS A 34 0.37 4.37 2.51
CA CYS A 34 1.74 4.87 2.71
C CYS A 34 2.35 4.26 3.99
N ILE A 35 3.61 3.83 3.94
CA ILE A 35 4.30 3.29 5.14
C ILE A 35 4.59 4.35 6.20
N ASP A 36 4.58 5.63 5.83
CA ASP A 36 4.71 6.74 6.78
C ASP A 36 3.39 6.92 7.53
N GLU A 37 3.23 6.17 8.62
CA GLU A 37 2.05 6.19 9.46
C GLU A 37 2.08 7.36 10.47
N PRO A 38 0.93 8.01 10.69
CA PRO A 38 0.81 9.04 11.73
C PRO A 38 1.02 8.44 13.12
N GLY A 39 1.79 9.12 13.97
CA GLY A 39 2.03 8.74 15.37
C GLY A 39 1.87 9.93 16.30
N ILE A 40 2.05 9.70 17.61
CA ILE A 40 1.89 10.75 18.65
C ILE A 40 2.80 11.97 18.40
N LEU A 41 4.00 11.73 17.86
CA LEU A 41 5.03 12.76 17.62
C LEU A 41 5.27 13.09 16.15
N LYS A 42 4.58 12.42 15.22
CA LYS A 42 4.78 12.57 13.77
C LYS A 42 3.44 12.67 13.06
N LYS A 43 3.27 13.69 12.23
CA LYS A 43 2.04 13.87 11.45
C LYS A 43 1.75 12.69 10.53
N GLY A 44 2.80 12.04 10.01
CA GLY A 44 2.71 10.94 9.04
C GLY A 44 1.95 11.32 7.76
N CYS A 45 1.84 10.37 6.84
CA CYS A 45 1.08 10.51 5.61
C CYS A 45 -0.25 9.74 5.70
N GLY A 46 -0.21 8.46 6.05
CA GLY A 46 -1.39 7.59 6.21
C GLY A 46 -2.29 7.45 4.97
N CYS A 47 -1.87 8.00 3.82
CA CYS A 47 -2.66 8.07 2.60
C CYS A 47 -2.94 6.67 2.03
N VAL A 48 -4.19 6.43 1.62
CA VAL A 48 -4.59 5.21 0.91
C VAL A 48 -4.33 5.42 -0.58
N ASN A 49 -3.63 4.47 -1.19
CA ASN A 49 -3.21 4.51 -2.59
C ASN A 49 -3.94 3.44 -3.41
N PRO A 50 -3.98 3.57 -4.75
CA PRO A 50 -4.47 2.51 -5.63
C PRO A 50 -3.72 1.18 -5.42
N PRO A 51 -4.34 0.02 -5.69
CA PRO A 51 -3.72 -1.29 -5.48
C PRO A 51 -2.49 -1.54 -6.36
N THR A 52 -2.30 -0.76 -7.43
CA THR A 52 -1.13 -0.83 -8.33
C THR A 52 0.00 0.13 -7.97
N ALA A 53 -0.17 0.97 -6.94
CA ALA A 53 0.80 2.00 -6.59
C ALA A 53 1.94 1.44 -5.71
N ALA A 54 3.17 1.49 -6.23
CA ALA A 54 4.36 1.12 -5.46
C ALA A 54 4.81 2.22 -4.48
N TYR A 55 4.51 3.49 -4.80
CA TYR A 55 4.87 4.66 -4.00
C TYR A 55 3.64 5.53 -3.72
N CYS A 56 3.67 6.24 -2.60
CA CYS A 56 2.61 7.12 -2.17
C CYS A 56 2.50 8.34 -3.10
N HIS A 57 1.33 8.55 -3.69
CA HIS A 57 1.10 9.68 -4.61
C HIS A 57 1.19 11.06 -3.94
N LYS A 58 1.23 11.10 -2.59
CA LYS A 58 1.27 12.34 -1.80
C LYS A 58 2.67 12.71 -1.31
N CYS A 59 3.51 11.74 -0.95
CA CYS A 59 4.82 12.00 -0.34
C CYS A 59 5.99 11.20 -0.94
N GLY A 60 5.76 10.27 -1.87
CA GLY A 60 6.83 9.51 -2.52
C GLY A 60 7.41 8.34 -1.71
N GLU A 61 7.02 8.17 -0.44
CA GLU A 61 7.39 7.01 0.36
C GLU A 61 6.81 5.71 -0.20
N PRO A 62 7.44 4.54 -0.01
CA PRO A 62 6.87 3.26 -0.39
C PRO A 62 5.47 3.04 0.19
N THR A 63 4.67 2.23 -0.49
CA THR A 63 3.39 1.78 0.03
C THR A 63 3.52 0.43 0.74
N THR A 64 2.52 0.04 1.55
CA THR A 64 2.47 -1.28 2.19
C THR A 64 2.55 -2.39 1.15
N PHE A 65 1.92 -2.23 -0.02
CA PHE A 65 1.98 -3.27 -1.05
C PHE A 65 3.38 -3.39 -1.66
N ASN A 66 4.10 -2.28 -1.84
CA ASN A 66 5.49 -2.36 -2.27
C ASN A 66 6.40 -2.97 -1.20
N PHE A 67 6.23 -2.54 0.05
CA PHE A 67 7.01 -3.05 1.19
C PHE A 67 6.84 -4.56 1.37
N HIS A 68 5.64 -5.09 1.12
CA HIS A 68 5.34 -6.53 1.17
C HIS A 68 5.56 -7.28 -0.16
N GLY A 69 6.12 -6.63 -1.18
CA GLY A 69 6.41 -7.24 -2.48
C GLY A 69 5.18 -7.64 -3.29
N LEU A 70 4.01 -7.06 -3.00
CA LEU A 70 2.77 -7.28 -3.74
C LEU A 70 2.71 -6.45 -5.03
N VAL A 71 3.46 -5.34 -5.07
CA VAL A 71 3.60 -4.47 -6.23
C VAL A 71 5.07 -4.12 -6.41
N THR A 72 5.56 -4.24 -7.63
CA THR A 72 6.90 -3.81 -8.03
C THR A 72 6.83 -2.49 -8.83
N PRO A 73 7.76 -1.55 -8.61
CA PRO A 73 7.79 -0.33 -9.39
C PRO A 73 8.33 -0.63 -10.80
N ALA A 74 7.82 0.10 -11.81
CA ALA A 74 8.30 -0.02 -13.19
C ALA A 74 9.76 0.47 -13.34
N TYR A 75 10.18 1.42 -12.52
CA TYR A 75 11.54 1.95 -12.50
C TYR A 75 12.20 1.61 -11.16
N GLN A 76 13.32 0.89 -11.22
CA GLN A 76 14.13 0.62 -10.04
C GLN A 76 14.71 1.95 -9.50
N ASN A 77 14.67 2.15 -8.18
CA ASN A 77 15.17 3.35 -7.50
C ASN A 77 14.46 4.67 -7.89
N ALA A 78 13.20 4.64 -8.35
CA ALA A 78 12.45 5.84 -8.77
C ALA A 78 12.41 6.97 -7.73
N ASN A 79 12.48 6.63 -6.44
CA ASN A 79 12.45 7.58 -5.32
C ASN A 79 13.85 7.91 -4.76
N LYS A 80 14.94 7.33 -5.28
CA LYS A 80 16.31 7.68 -4.91
C LYS A 80 16.90 8.63 -5.97
N PRO A 81 17.35 9.84 -5.58
CA PRO A 81 18.06 10.70 -6.51
C PRO A 81 19.31 9.97 -7.03
N PHE A 82 19.59 10.14 -8.32
CA PHE A 82 20.70 9.48 -9.05
C PHE A 82 22.08 9.61 -8.37
N PHE A 83 22.27 10.65 -7.54
CA PHE A 83 23.52 10.92 -6.84
C PHE A 83 23.84 9.99 -5.64
N PHE A 84 22.92 9.09 -5.27
CA PHE A 84 23.09 8.16 -4.13
C PHE A 84 23.22 6.69 -4.55
N SER A 85 23.62 6.39 -5.79
CA SER A 85 23.79 5.03 -6.31
C SER A 85 25.24 4.58 -6.41
#